data_AF-A0A7J7INT5-F1
#
_entry.id   AF-A0A7J7INT5-F1
#
_cell.length_a   1.000
_cell.length_b   1.000
_cell.length_c   1.000
_cell.angle_alpha   90.00
_cell.angle_beta   90.00
_cell.angle_gamma   90.00
#
_symmetry.space_group_name_H-M   'P 1'
#
loop_
_entity.id
_entity.type
_entity.pdbx_description
1 polymer ?
#
loop_
_entity_poly.entity_id
_entity_poly.type
_entity_poly.pdbx_seq_one_letter_code
_entity_poly.pdbx_strand_id
1 'polypeptide(L)'
;MRTTEEIQQALYARGLPLLSVSWLAKEVEHSTSPEKIEAAVLDRADFRDRSVVEHGSIRPESQATILSSPVSVALALERPVFLQIVVVIDISTACGQVTRPSGSERTLKLLLTDGEISLPAIEDAPVPGLETNLPPLTKVCLLKWLMLHGLLLLRPEYVLVVRPCTTSAQVQPSTSG
;
A
#
# COMPACT_ATOMS: atom_id res chain seq x y z
N MET A 1 11.04 -20.25 20.67
CA MET A 1 9.77 -19.71 20.14
C MET A 1 10.02 -18.22 19.91
N ARG A 2 9.59 -17.67 18.77
CA ARG A 2 9.76 -16.23 18.56
C ARG A 2 8.74 -15.43 19.38
N THR A 3 9.15 -14.31 19.95
CA THR A 3 8.22 -13.41 20.65
C THR A 3 7.44 -12.55 19.65
N THR A 4 6.32 -11.96 20.09
CA THR A 4 5.56 -10.97 19.31
C THR A 4 6.46 -9.81 18.86
N GLU A 5 7.39 -9.39 19.70
CA GLU A 5 8.37 -8.33 19.39
C GLU A 5 9.35 -8.73 18.29
N GLU A 6 9.91 -9.96 18.35
CA GLU A 6 10.80 -10.47 17.30
C GLU A 6 10.09 -10.59 15.95
N ILE A 7 8.81 -10.98 15.97
CA ILE A 7 7.98 -11.04 14.77
C ILE A 7 7.68 -9.63 14.26
N GLN A 8 7.31 -8.69 15.12
CA GLN A 8 7.08 -7.29 14.74
C GLN A 8 8.33 -6.70 14.08
N GLN A 9 9.51 -6.94 14.65
CA GLN A 9 10.77 -6.46 14.09
C GLN A 9 11.07 -7.09 12.72
N ALA A 10 10.78 -8.38 12.55
CA ALA A 10 10.96 -9.07 11.28
C ALA A 10 10.02 -8.54 10.19
N LEU A 11 8.74 -8.32 10.51
CA LEU A 11 7.76 -7.74 9.59
C LEU A 11 8.12 -6.30 9.21
N TYR A 12 8.55 -5.51 10.19
CA TYR A 12 8.99 -4.13 9.99
C TYR A 12 10.23 -4.05 9.09
N ALA A 13 11.21 -4.95 9.27
CA ALA A 13 12.37 -5.03 8.40
C ALA A 13 12.01 -5.35 6.94
N ARG A 14 10.84 -5.95 6.70
CA ARG A 14 10.29 -6.22 5.36
C ARG A 14 9.43 -5.09 4.81
N GLY A 15 9.21 -4.02 5.57
CA GLY A 15 8.50 -2.83 5.11
C GLY A 15 7.05 -2.72 5.51
N LEU A 16 6.54 -3.64 6.34
CA LEU A 16 5.18 -3.57 6.87
C LEU A 16 5.09 -2.48 7.96
N PRO A 17 3.88 -1.91 8.17
CA PRO A 17 3.66 -0.98 9.28
C PRO A 17 3.82 -1.69 10.63
N LEU A 18 3.96 -0.89 11.68
CA LEU A 18 3.93 -1.41 13.04
C LEU A 18 2.50 -1.82 13.37
N LEU A 19 2.35 -3.10 13.71
CA LEU A 19 1.04 -3.67 13.97
C LEU A 19 0.73 -3.53 15.46
N SER A 20 -0.55 -3.45 15.78
CA SER A 20 -0.96 -3.50 17.18
C SER A 20 -0.51 -4.78 17.81
N VAL A 21 0.05 -4.67 19.02
CA VAL A 21 0.45 -5.83 19.82
C VAL A 21 -0.73 -6.79 19.99
N SER A 22 -1.95 -6.23 20.14
CA SER A 22 -3.18 -7.01 20.30
C SER A 22 -3.57 -7.77 19.03
N TRP A 23 -3.36 -7.17 17.86
CA TRP A 23 -3.63 -7.81 16.57
C TRP A 23 -2.58 -8.87 16.26
N LEU A 24 -1.30 -8.51 16.43
CA LEU A 24 -0.19 -9.40 16.15
C LEU A 24 -0.19 -10.61 17.09
N ALA A 25 -0.50 -10.45 18.37
CA ALA A 25 -0.62 -11.56 19.31
C ALA A 25 -1.63 -12.61 18.82
N LYS A 26 -2.79 -12.20 18.31
CA LYS A 26 -3.80 -13.12 17.75
C LYS A 26 -3.29 -13.87 16.53
N GLU A 27 -2.52 -13.23 15.66
CA GLU A 27 -1.92 -13.91 14.52
C GLU A 27 -0.82 -14.89 14.95
N VAL A 28 -0.05 -14.54 15.98
CA VAL A 28 1.01 -15.38 16.54
C VAL A 28 0.47 -16.64 17.21
N GLU A 29 -0.75 -16.61 17.76
CA GLU A 29 -1.46 -17.80 18.26
C GLU A 29 -1.66 -18.86 17.16
N HIS A 30 -1.85 -18.43 15.91
CA HIS A 30 -2.07 -19.32 14.77
C HIS A 30 -0.75 -19.75 14.10
N SER A 31 0.25 -18.87 14.07
CA SER A 31 1.53 -19.14 13.43
C SER A 31 2.63 -18.22 13.96
N THR A 32 3.81 -18.77 14.24
CA THR A 32 5.01 -17.98 14.62
C THR A 32 5.95 -17.68 13.44
N SER A 33 5.61 -18.13 12.22
CA SER A 33 6.37 -17.84 11.00
C SER A 33 6.06 -16.43 10.50
N PRO A 34 7.05 -15.51 10.41
CA PRO A 34 6.81 -14.17 9.91
C PRO A 34 6.30 -14.14 8.47
N GLU A 35 6.67 -15.12 7.63
CA GLU A 35 6.21 -15.22 6.26
C GLU A 35 4.69 -15.46 6.19
N LYS A 36 4.18 -16.33 7.07
CA LYS A 36 2.73 -16.59 7.16
C LYS A 36 1.97 -15.40 7.73
N ILE A 37 2.54 -14.71 8.71
CA ILE A 37 1.92 -13.52 9.30
C ILE A 37 1.95 -12.36 8.30
N GLU A 38 3.05 -12.17 7.58
CA GLU A 38 3.15 -11.19 6.49
C GLU A 38 2.08 -11.43 5.43
N ALA A 39 1.88 -12.69 5.01
CA ALA A 39 0.80 -13.03 4.09
C ALA A 39 -0.57 -12.66 4.68
N ALA A 40 -0.83 -12.94 5.96
CA ALA A 40 -2.07 -12.54 6.63
C ALA A 40 -2.25 -11.01 6.69
N VAL A 41 -1.18 -10.25 6.96
CA VAL A 41 -1.21 -8.80 6.98
C VAL A 41 -1.57 -8.25 5.60
N LEU A 42 -0.88 -8.72 4.57
CA LEU A 42 -1.12 -8.27 3.19
C LEU A 42 -2.51 -8.66 2.68
N ASP A 43 -3.05 -9.77 3.16
CA ASP A 43 -4.36 -10.28 2.79
C ASP A 43 -5.52 -9.54 3.47
N ARG A 44 -5.48 -9.39 4.80
CA ARG A 44 -6.68 -8.97 5.57
C ARG A 44 -6.49 -7.78 6.52
N ALA A 45 -5.27 -7.31 6.77
CA ALA A 45 -5.08 -6.17 7.65
C ALA A 45 -5.58 -4.88 6.98
N ASP A 46 -6.48 -4.15 7.62
CA ASP A 46 -6.82 -2.78 7.23
C ASP A 46 -5.87 -1.82 7.93
N PHE A 47 -4.95 -1.21 7.18
CA PHE A 47 -3.98 -0.29 7.76
C PHE A 47 -4.64 0.95 8.36
N ARG A 48 -5.87 1.28 7.94
CA ARG A 48 -6.64 2.41 8.49
C ARG A 48 -7.24 2.12 9.85
N ASP A 49 -7.30 0.85 10.26
CA ASP A 49 -7.88 0.43 11.53
C ASP A 49 -6.83 0.52 12.64
N ARG A 50 -7.12 1.35 13.65
CA ARG A 50 -6.24 1.56 14.81
C ARG A 50 -6.11 0.35 15.71
N SER A 51 -7.02 -0.61 15.60
CA SER A 51 -6.88 -1.89 16.28
C SER A 51 -5.87 -2.81 15.58
N VAL A 52 -5.46 -2.48 14.35
CA VAL A 52 -4.56 -3.26 13.51
C VAL A 52 -3.18 -2.63 13.41
N VAL A 53 -3.07 -1.30 13.27
CA VAL A 53 -1.81 -0.56 13.14
C VAL A 53 -1.62 0.39 14.33
N GLU A 54 -0.41 0.39 14.91
CA GLU A 54 -0.03 1.34 15.95
C GLU A 54 0.29 2.70 15.33
N HIS A 55 -0.38 3.75 15.82
CA HIS A 55 -0.07 5.13 15.43
C HIS A 55 1.06 5.70 16.28
N GLY A 56 2.00 6.42 15.65
CA GLY A 56 3.03 7.19 16.34
C GLY A 56 4.43 6.59 16.27
N SER A 57 4.72 5.78 15.26
CA SER A 57 6.07 5.22 15.10
C SER A 57 6.48 5.04 13.64
N ILE A 58 6.41 6.13 12.86
CA ILE A 58 7.54 6.47 12.00
C ILE A 58 8.31 7.61 12.64
N ARG A 59 9.57 7.32 12.95
CA ARG A 59 10.55 8.31 13.37
C ARG A 59 10.68 9.41 12.30
N PRO A 60 10.96 10.65 12.73
CA PRO A 60 11.04 11.82 11.87
C PRO A 60 12.05 11.74 10.72
N GLU A 61 13.05 10.85 10.78
CA GLU A 61 14.09 10.72 9.74
C GLU A 61 13.57 10.34 8.34
N SER A 62 12.49 9.56 8.21
CA SER A 62 11.89 9.28 6.90
C SER A 62 10.86 10.34 6.51
N GLN A 63 9.96 10.74 7.42
CA GLN A 63 8.90 11.71 7.14
C GLN A 63 9.42 13.12 6.80
N ALA A 64 10.43 13.61 7.53
CA ALA A 64 10.94 14.96 7.34
C ALA A 64 11.68 15.09 6.01
N THR A 65 12.38 14.05 5.54
CA THR A 65 13.07 14.07 4.23
C THR A 65 12.09 13.95 3.07
N ILE A 66 10.97 13.23 3.24
CA ILE A 66 9.94 13.03 2.21
C ILE A 66 9.18 14.32 1.91
N LEU A 67 8.69 14.99 2.95
CA LEU A 67 7.73 16.08 2.80
C LEU A 67 8.38 17.47 2.72
N SER A 68 9.69 17.60 2.98
CA SER A 68 10.38 18.90 3.00
C SER A 68 11.09 19.28 1.71
N SER A 69 11.32 18.34 0.77
CA SER A 69 11.99 18.65 -0.49
C SER A 69 10.97 18.87 -1.63
N PRO A 70 10.99 20.02 -2.32
CA PRO A 70 10.07 20.31 -3.43
C PRO A 70 10.30 19.42 -4.66
N VAL A 71 11.50 18.83 -4.77
CA VAL A 71 11.89 17.86 -5.80
C VAL A 71 12.76 16.81 -5.13
N SER A 72 12.27 15.58 -5.04
CA SER A 72 13.10 14.45 -4.65
C SER A 72 13.53 13.73 -5.92
N VAL A 73 14.84 13.62 -6.17
CA VAL A 73 15.38 12.68 -7.15
C VAL A 73 14.84 11.29 -6.81
N ALA A 74 14.65 10.39 -7.79
CA ALA A 74 14.21 9.04 -7.47
C ALA A 74 15.22 8.36 -6.52
N LEU A 75 14.90 8.22 -5.23
CA LEU A 75 15.79 7.58 -4.27
C LEU A 75 15.39 6.12 -4.09
N ALA A 76 16.40 5.27 -3.97
CA ALA A 76 16.21 3.94 -3.43
C ALA A 76 15.77 4.06 -1.97
N LEU A 77 14.78 3.25 -1.59
CA LEU A 77 14.38 3.13 -0.19
C LEU A 77 15.37 2.19 0.51
N GLU A 78 15.70 2.47 1.77
CA GLU A 78 16.55 1.57 2.58
C GLU A 78 15.93 0.17 2.75
N ARG A 79 14.60 0.10 2.66
CA ARG A 79 13.80 -1.12 2.62
C ARG A 79 12.53 -0.88 1.81
N PRO A 80 11.87 -1.93 1.30
CA PRO A 80 10.55 -1.79 0.73
C PRO A 80 9.57 -1.15 1.71
N VAL A 81 8.51 -0.50 1.22
CA VAL A 81 7.47 0.09 2.06
C VAL A 81 6.09 -0.33 1.55
N PHE A 82 5.29 -0.93 2.44
CA PHE A 82 3.91 -1.31 2.12
C PHE A 82 2.93 -0.21 2.50
N LEU A 83 2.10 0.20 1.54
CA LEU A 83 1.01 1.14 1.74
C LEU A 83 -0.30 0.51 1.30
N GLN A 84 -1.40 0.85 1.96
CA GLN A 84 -2.76 0.51 1.54
C GLN A 84 -3.31 1.57 0.60
N ILE A 85 -3.98 1.12 -0.46
CA ILE A 85 -4.75 1.99 -1.33
C ILE A 85 -6.06 2.34 -0.63
N VAL A 86 -6.28 3.64 -0.41
CA VAL A 86 -7.51 4.18 0.20
C VAL A 86 -8.55 4.51 -0.87
N VAL A 87 -8.11 5.16 -1.95
CA VAL A 87 -8.96 5.49 -3.10
C VAL A 87 -8.14 5.49 -4.38
N VAL A 88 -8.80 5.15 -5.49
CA VAL A 88 -8.27 5.26 -6.85
C VAL A 88 -9.29 5.98 -7.72
N ILE A 89 -8.85 6.96 -8.47
CA ILE A 89 -9.68 7.78 -9.36
C ILE A 89 -8.97 7.90 -10.70
N ASP A 90 -9.65 7.58 -11.80
CA ASP A 90 -9.15 7.92 -13.13
C ASP A 90 -9.39 9.40 -13.41
N ILE A 91 -8.31 10.14 -13.63
CA ILE A 91 -8.32 11.58 -13.91
C ILE A 91 -7.98 11.89 -15.36
N SER A 92 -7.82 10.88 -16.21
CA SER A 92 -7.51 11.06 -17.64
C SER A 92 -8.58 11.86 -18.38
N THR A 93 -9.85 11.73 -17.99
CA THR A 93 -11.00 12.39 -18.65
C THR A 93 -11.32 13.78 -18.08
N ALA A 94 -10.84 14.10 -16.88
CA ALA A 94 -11.10 15.40 -16.24
C ALA A 94 -10.25 16.54 -16.83
N CYS A 95 -9.08 16.23 -17.42
CA CYS A 95 -8.24 17.19 -18.13
C CYS A 95 -8.65 17.30 -19.61
N GLY A 96 -9.88 17.75 -19.86
CA GLY A 96 -10.54 17.74 -21.18
C GLY A 96 -9.92 18.55 -22.33
N GLN A 97 -8.64 18.95 -22.30
CA GLN A 97 -8.02 19.77 -23.36
C GLN A 97 -6.52 19.56 -23.61
N VAL A 98 -5.87 18.55 -23.03
CA VAL A 98 -4.48 18.26 -23.42
C VAL A 98 -4.52 17.20 -24.52
N THR A 99 -4.22 17.59 -25.75
CA THR A 99 -3.86 16.68 -26.84
C THR A 99 -2.67 15.85 -26.39
N ARG A 100 -2.96 14.75 -25.69
CA ARG A 100 -1.98 13.74 -25.35
C ARG A 100 -1.60 13.05 -26.66
N PRO A 101 -0.30 12.77 -26.88
CA PRO A 101 0.11 11.99 -28.04
C PRO A 101 -0.71 10.70 -28.08
N SER A 102 -1.17 10.33 -29.28
CA SER A 102 -2.01 9.16 -29.54
C SER A 102 -1.46 7.94 -28.81
N GLY A 103 -2.20 7.44 -27.82
CA GLY A 103 -1.82 6.29 -26.97
C GLY A 103 -1.83 6.51 -25.46
N SER A 104 -2.29 7.66 -24.94
CA SER A 104 -2.43 7.83 -23.47
C SER A 104 -3.68 7.10 -22.95
N GLU A 105 -3.47 5.91 -22.39
CA GLU A 105 -4.52 4.94 -22.04
C GLU A 105 -5.20 5.17 -20.68
N ARG A 106 -4.54 5.80 -19.69
CA ARG A 106 -5.07 5.96 -18.33
C ARG A 106 -4.20 6.93 -17.52
N THR A 107 -4.79 7.63 -16.55
CA THR A 107 -4.01 8.28 -15.48
C THR A 107 -4.76 8.17 -14.17
N LEU A 108 -4.26 7.34 -13.26
CA LEU A 108 -4.85 7.18 -11.94
C LEU A 108 -4.27 8.16 -10.92
N LYS A 109 -5.14 8.78 -10.14
CA LYS A 109 -4.82 9.45 -8.88
C LYS A 109 -5.19 8.51 -7.74
N LEU A 110 -4.27 8.32 -6.80
CA LEU A 110 -4.46 7.47 -5.65
C LEU A 110 -4.27 8.25 -4.35
N LEU A 111 -4.90 7.79 -3.29
CA LEU A 111 -4.49 8.10 -1.92
C LEU A 111 -3.99 6.81 -1.28
N LEU A 112 -2.76 6.84 -0.78
CA LEU A 112 -2.10 5.71 -0.14
C LEU A 112 -1.94 5.99 1.36
N THR A 113 -1.90 4.95 2.19
CA THR A 113 -1.68 5.10 3.62
C THR A 113 -0.86 3.95 4.20
N ASP A 114 0.04 4.25 5.13
CA ASP A 114 0.67 3.23 5.99
C ASP A 114 -0.17 2.96 7.26
N GLY A 115 -1.31 3.65 7.39
CA GLY A 115 -2.16 3.65 8.57
C GLY A 115 -2.03 4.91 9.42
N GLU A 116 -0.87 5.58 9.37
CA GLU A 116 -0.64 6.82 10.11
C GLU A 116 -0.79 8.06 9.23
N ILE A 117 -0.13 8.05 8.08
CA ILE A 117 -0.15 9.15 7.12
C ILE A 117 -0.91 8.76 5.86
N SER A 118 -1.40 9.78 5.16
CA SER A 118 -1.97 9.63 3.82
C SER A 118 -1.10 10.36 2.81
N LEU A 119 -0.71 9.67 1.75
CA LEU A 119 0.15 10.20 0.68
C LEU A 119 -0.63 10.20 -0.64
N PRO A 120 -0.81 11.37 -1.27
CA PRO A 120 -1.37 11.42 -2.61
C PRO A 120 -0.34 10.90 -3.62
N ALA A 121 -0.80 10.09 -4.58
CA ALA A 121 0.02 9.52 -5.62
C ALA A 121 -0.62 9.68 -7.00
N ILE A 122 0.21 9.73 -8.03
CA ILE A 122 -0.20 9.75 -9.43
C ILE A 122 0.51 8.63 -10.18
N GLU A 123 -0.24 7.93 -11.01
CA GLU A 123 0.30 7.01 -12.01
C GLU A 123 1.01 7.80 -13.11
N ASP A 124 2.34 7.89 -13.02
CA ASP A 124 3.20 8.57 -14.00
C ASP A 124 3.39 7.73 -15.27
N ALA A 125 3.42 6.40 -15.11
CA ALA A 125 3.36 5.43 -16.20
C ALA A 125 2.42 4.28 -15.83
N PRO A 126 1.73 3.63 -16.80
CA PRO A 126 0.75 2.58 -16.50
C PRO A 126 1.33 1.45 -15.63
N VAL A 127 0.86 1.32 -14.40
CA VAL A 127 1.32 0.31 -13.45
C VAL A 127 0.47 -0.96 -13.60
N PRO A 128 1.09 -2.12 -13.93
CA PRO A 128 0.38 -3.39 -14.00
C PRO A 128 -0.33 -3.70 -12.68
N GLY A 129 -1.61 -4.08 -12.78
CA GLY A 129 -2.41 -4.46 -11.62
C GLY A 129 -3.04 -3.29 -10.86
N LEU A 130 -2.70 -2.02 -11.14
CA LEU A 130 -3.55 -0.90 -10.71
C LEU A 130 -4.73 -0.77 -11.67
N GLU A 131 -5.90 -0.42 -11.14
CA GLU A 131 -7.13 -0.13 -11.89
C GLU A 131 -8.10 0.63 -10.97
N THR A 132 -9.20 1.17 -11.50
CA THR A 132 -10.18 1.92 -10.68
C THR A 132 -10.99 1.03 -9.75
N ASN A 133 -11.23 -0.22 -10.14
CA ASN A 133 -12.07 -1.17 -9.40
C ASN A 133 -11.22 -2.21 -8.66
N LEU A 134 -10.25 -1.74 -7.86
CA LEU A 134 -9.44 -2.64 -7.06
C LEU A 134 -10.24 -3.23 -5.89
N PRO A 135 -9.95 -4.49 -5.51
CA PRO A 135 -10.49 -5.05 -4.28
C PRO A 135 -10.18 -4.15 -3.07
N PRO A 136 -11.09 -4.07 -2.09
CA PRO A 136 -10.77 -3.45 -0.80
C PRO A 136 -9.50 -4.04 -0.20
N LEU A 137 -8.81 -3.26 0.64
CA LEU A 137 -7.56 -3.66 1.31
C LEU A 137 -6.36 -3.91 0.39
N THR A 138 -6.47 -3.66 -0.92
CA THR A 138 -5.32 -3.74 -1.83
C THR A 138 -4.14 -2.90 -1.32
N LYS A 139 -2.96 -3.52 -1.30
CA LYS A 139 -1.70 -2.88 -0.90
C LYS A 139 -0.83 -2.62 -2.12
N VAL A 140 0.13 -1.73 -1.96
CA VAL A 140 1.24 -1.53 -2.87
C VAL A 140 2.54 -1.65 -2.09
N CYS A 141 3.54 -2.26 -2.71
CA CYS A 141 4.91 -2.32 -2.20
C CYS A 141 5.77 -1.35 -3.01
N LEU A 142 6.24 -0.29 -2.36
CA LEU A 142 7.17 0.66 -2.93
C LEU A 142 8.59 0.12 -2.80
N LEU A 143 9.29 0.01 -3.92
CA LEU A 143 10.69 -0.41 -4.01
C LEU A 143 11.61 0.81 -4.16
N LYS A 144 11.09 1.86 -4.79
CA LYS A 144 11.71 3.17 -4.97
C LYS A 144 10.61 4.21 -4.84
N TRP A 145 11.02 5.45 -4.63
CA TRP A 145 10.08 6.56 -4.68
C TRP A 145 10.56 7.66 -5.60
N LEU A 146 9.62 8.46 -6.08
CA LEU A 146 9.89 9.72 -6.74
C LEU A 146 8.79 10.66 -6.29
N MET A 147 9.16 11.77 -5.66
CA MET A 147 8.18 12.73 -5.15
C MET A 147 8.38 14.08 -5.82
N LEU A 148 7.28 14.63 -6.35
CA LEU A 148 7.25 15.93 -6.98
C LEU A 148 6.10 16.73 -6.38
N HIS A 149 6.41 17.87 -5.75
CA HIS A 149 5.40 18.74 -5.11
C HIS A 149 4.47 17.99 -4.13
N GLY A 150 5.03 17.05 -3.36
CA GLY A 150 4.26 16.24 -2.40
C GLY A 150 3.44 15.11 -3.02
N LEU A 151 3.54 14.88 -4.33
CA LEU A 151 2.88 13.77 -5.03
C LEU A 151 3.89 12.64 -5.27
N LEU A 152 3.53 11.44 -4.85
CA LEU A 152 4.29 10.24 -5.18
C LEU A 152 4.01 9.84 -6.64
N LEU A 153 5.06 9.75 -7.46
CA LEU A 153 4.98 9.33 -8.85
C LEU A 153 5.18 7.83 -8.95
N LEU A 154 4.12 7.11 -9.31
CA LEU A 154 4.12 5.66 -9.45
C LEU A 154 4.49 5.26 -10.86
N ARG A 155 5.49 4.38 -10.97
CA ARG A 155 5.94 3.76 -12.23
C ARG A 155 6.11 2.25 -12.02
N PRO A 156 5.95 1.41 -13.07
CA PRO A 156 6.06 -0.05 -12.95
C PRO A 156 7.33 -0.54 -12.26
N GLU A 157 8.45 0.14 -12.49
CA GLU A 157 9.75 -0.19 -11.90
C GLU A 157 9.89 0.21 -10.42
N TYR A 158 8.95 0.97 -9.86
CA TYR A 158 8.99 1.51 -8.50
C TYR A 158 7.98 0.86 -7.56
N VAL A 159 6.93 0.23 -8.10
CA VAL A 159 5.81 -0.26 -7.30
C VAL A 159 5.31 -1.63 -7.78
N LEU A 160 4.98 -2.48 -6.81
CA LEU A 160 4.27 -3.73 -7.02
C LEU A 160 2.89 -3.66 -6.38
N VAL A 161 1.86 -4.11 -7.10
CA VAL A 161 0.49 -4.21 -6.55
C VAL A 161 0.33 -5.55 -5.85
N VAL A 162 -0.14 -5.52 -4.61
CA VAL A 162 -0.37 -6.70 -3.77
C VAL A 162 -1.86 -6.78 -3.45
N ARG A 163 -2.54 -7.69 -4.13
CA ARG A 163 -3.98 -7.93 -3.93
C ARG A 163 -4.20 -8.95 -2.82
N PRO A 164 -5.27 -8.82 -2.03
CA PRO A 164 -5.73 -9.87 -1.13
C PRO A 164 -5.97 -11.18 -1.90
N CYS A 165 -5.64 -12.30 -1.28
CA CYS A 165 -6.03 -13.62 -1.74
C CYS A 165 -7.50 -13.83 -1.37
N THR A 166 -8.43 -13.46 -2.26
CA THR A 166 -9.86 -13.73 -2.10
C THR A 166 -10.12 -15.24 -2.21
N THR A 167 -9.87 -15.99 -1.13
CA THR A 167 -10.27 -17.39 -1.00
C THR A 167 -11.47 -17.47 -0.06
N SER A 168 -12.65 -17.12 -0.57
CA SER A 168 -13.90 -17.78 -0.18
C SER A 168 -14.93 -17.64 -1.29
N ALA A 169 -15.39 -18.79 -1.76
CA ALA A 169 -16.46 -18.92 -2.73
C ALA A 169 -17.74 -18.27 -2.20
N GLN A 170 -18.28 -17.29 -2.94
CA GLN A 170 -19.71 -17.04 -2.89
C GLN A 170 -20.38 -17.97 -3.91
N VAL A 171 -20.82 -19.13 -3.44
CA VAL A 171 -21.91 -19.86 -4.07
C VAL A 171 -23.12 -18.92 -4.00
N GLN A 172 -23.51 -18.33 -5.13
CA GLN A 172 -24.81 -17.68 -5.23
C GLN A 172 -25.89 -18.76 -5.01
N PRO A 173 -26.85 -18.59 -4.10
CA PRO A 173 -28.05 -19.39 -4.15
C PRO A 173 -28.81 -18.96 -5.41
N SER A 174 -28.88 -19.86 -6.39
CA SER A 174 -29.80 -19.77 -7.51
C SER A 174 -31.23 -19.73 -6.96
N THR A 175 -31.81 -18.55 -6.81
CA THR A 175 -33.25 -18.40 -6.63
C THR A 175 -33.90 -18.54 -7.99
N SER A 176 -34.30 -19.77 -8.32
CA SER A 176 -35.33 -20.03 -9.32
C SER A 176 -36.69 -19.73 -8.67
N GLY A 177 -37.44 -18.81 -9.24
CA GLY A 177 -38.84 -18.51 -8.92
C GLY A 177 -39.50 -17.90 -10.15
#